data_AF-A0A956FCG7-F1
#
_entry.id   AF-A0A956FCG7-F1
#
_cell.length_a   1.000
_cell.length_b   1.000
_cell.length_c   1.000
_cell.angle_alpha   90.00
_cell.angle_beta   90.00
_cell.angle_gamma   90.00
#
_symmetry.space_group_name_H-M   'P 1'
#
loop_
_entity.id
_entity.type
_entity.pdbx_description
1 polymer ?
#
loop_
_entity_poly.entity_id
_entity_poly.type
_entity_poly.pdbx_seq_one_letter_code
_entity_poly.pdbx_strand_id
1 'polypeptide(L)'
;MSSPTDKPLARAQAHLASARYAEAAGAFRAVLHIDPREFQAHFGLADALVARGQRAEAIEGLIQAAEACGQQDDHAAALTLYGKALSIDPGRLELHLDVAIAEAALGRDEAAQARLENLAEIYMQAGRTDEAAEVFRFIASWEEEEVEEELEELATPATTTARHTAVPMQIPTSETVVIPTILI
;
A
#
# COMPACT_ATOMS: atom_id res chain seq x y z
N MET A 1 -9.99 -31.70 6.39
CA MET A 1 -10.09 -32.03 4.96
C MET A 1 -8.88 -31.40 4.30
N SER A 2 -8.13 -32.14 3.50
CA SER A 2 -6.98 -31.59 2.77
C SER A 2 -7.43 -30.53 1.76
N SER A 3 -6.70 -29.44 1.63
CA SER A 3 -6.96 -28.41 0.63
C SER A 3 -6.80 -29.01 -0.78
N PRO A 4 -7.56 -28.54 -1.79
CA PRO A 4 -7.47 -29.06 -3.16
C PRO A 4 -6.07 -28.89 -3.77
N THR A 5 -5.25 -28.00 -3.21
CA THR A 5 -3.87 -27.73 -3.59
C THR A 5 -2.82 -28.60 -2.89
N ASP A 6 -3.13 -29.29 -1.78
CA ASP A 6 -2.13 -29.99 -0.95
C ASP A 6 -1.28 -30.99 -1.76
N LYS A 7 -1.97 -31.85 -2.52
CA LYS A 7 -1.32 -32.89 -3.32
C LYS A 7 -0.50 -32.33 -4.49
N PRO A 8 -1.03 -31.43 -5.35
CA PRO A 8 -0.22 -30.84 -6.41
C PRO A 8 0.93 -29.97 -5.87
N LEU A 9 0.74 -29.28 -4.73
CA LEU A 9 1.77 -28.50 -4.07
C LEU A 9 2.93 -29.37 -3.57
N ALA A 10 2.64 -30.49 -2.87
CA ALA A 10 3.66 -31.43 -2.43
C ALA A 10 4.45 -32.02 -3.62
N ARG A 11 3.77 -32.27 -4.76
CA ARG A 11 4.44 -32.71 -5.98
C ARG A 11 5.37 -31.63 -6.56
N ALA A 12 4.93 -30.37 -6.60
CA ALA A 12 5.74 -29.26 -7.06
C ALA A 12 6.99 -29.07 -6.18
N GLN A 13 6.83 -29.14 -4.86
CA GLN A 13 7.92 -29.13 -3.89
C GLN A 13 8.90 -30.28 -4.10
N ALA A 14 8.42 -31.49 -4.40
CA ALA A 14 9.30 -32.63 -4.70
C ALA A 14 10.13 -32.41 -5.98
N HIS A 15 9.56 -31.78 -7.02
CA HIS A 15 10.33 -31.38 -8.20
C HIS A 15 11.42 -30.37 -7.84
N LEU A 16 11.08 -29.35 -7.03
CA LEU A 16 12.02 -28.33 -6.56
C LEU A 16 13.18 -28.94 -5.76
N ALA A 17 12.87 -29.81 -4.79
CA ALA A 17 13.85 -30.51 -3.97
C ALA A 17 14.78 -31.44 -4.78
N SER A 18 14.32 -31.90 -5.95
CA SER A 18 15.11 -32.71 -6.87
C SER A 18 15.88 -31.90 -7.91
N ALA A 19 15.97 -30.56 -7.75
CA ALA A 19 16.57 -29.64 -8.71
C ALA A 19 15.95 -29.67 -10.13
N ARG A 20 14.73 -30.21 -10.27
CA ARG A 20 13.96 -30.25 -11.52
C ARG A 20 13.17 -28.95 -11.66
N TYR A 21 13.91 -27.85 -11.83
CA TYR A 21 13.36 -26.50 -11.69
C TYR A 21 12.31 -26.15 -12.74
N ALA A 22 12.44 -26.64 -13.98
CA ALA A 22 11.45 -26.38 -15.03
C ALA A 22 10.12 -27.07 -14.71
N GLU A 23 10.16 -28.34 -14.28
CA GLU A 23 8.98 -29.08 -13.86
C GLU A 23 8.38 -28.51 -12.57
N ALA A 24 9.21 -28.06 -11.64
CA ALA A 24 8.77 -27.38 -10.42
C ALA A 24 7.98 -26.11 -10.76
N ALA A 25 8.54 -25.23 -11.61
CA ALA A 25 7.86 -24.01 -12.05
C ALA A 25 6.52 -24.31 -12.75
N GLY A 26 6.49 -25.32 -13.63
CA GLY A 26 5.25 -25.76 -14.27
C GLY A 26 4.21 -26.28 -13.26
N ALA A 27 4.64 -27.06 -12.27
CA ALA A 27 3.77 -27.59 -11.25
C ALA A 27 3.25 -26.51 -10.29
N PHE A 28 4.08 -25.54 -9.88
CA PHE A 28 3.62 -24.42 -9.05
C PHE A 28 2.63 -23.53 -9.81
N ARG A 29 2.85 -23.24 -11.10
CA ARG A 29 1.85 -22.53 -11.92
C ARG A 29 0.52 -23.28 -11.98
N ALA A 30 0.54 -24.61 -12.05
CA ALA A 30 -0.68 -25.41 -12.03
C ALA A 30 -1.41 -25.32 -10.67
N VAL A 31 -0.67 -25.23 -9.55
CA VAL A 31 -1.25 -24.96 -8.23
C VAL A 31 -1.90 -23.58 -8.21
N LEU A 32 -1.21 -22.55 -8.72
CA LEU A 32 -1.73 -21.18 -8.79
C LEU A 32 -2.94 -21.03 -9.72
N HIS A 33 -3.12 -21.93 -10.68
CA HIS A 33 -4.33 -21.99 -11.48
C HIS A 33 -5.55 -22.52 -10.71
N ILE A 34 -5.32 -23.36 -9.69
CA ILE A 34 -6.36 -23.90 -8.80
C ILE A 34 -6.67 -22.88 -7.71
N ASP A 35 -5.62 -22.35 -7.08
CA ASP A 35 -5.72 -21.33 -6.05
C ASP A 35 -4.67 -20.24 -6.29
N PRO A 36 -5.07 -19.09 -6.87
CA PRO A 36 -4.18 -17.96 -7.11
C PRO A 36 -3.58 -17.35 -5.83
N ARG A 37 -4.09 -17.68 -4.63
CA ARG A 37 -3.65 -17.13 -3.34
C ARG A 37 -2.73 -18.07 -2.57
N GLU A 38 -2.36 -19.22 -3.14
CA GLU A 38 -1.46 -20.19 -2.49
C GLU A 38 -0.02 -19.63 -2.41
N PHE A 39 0.33 -19.02 -1.27
CA PHE A 39 1.65 -18.43 -1.04
C PHE A 39 2.80 -19.39 -1.25
N GLN A 40 2.63 -20.65 -0.83
CA GLN A 40 3.71 -21.63 -0.99
C GLN A 40 4.00 -21.89 -2.47
N ALA A 41 3.00 -21.76 -3.33
CA ALA A 41 3.17 -21.92 -4.77
C ALA A 41 3.82 -20.70 -5.41
N HIS A 42 3.47 -19.47 -4.99
CA HIS A 42 4.19 -18.25 -5.41
C HIS A 42 5.67 -18.29 -5.02
N PHE A 43 5.97 -18.69 -3.78
CA PHE A 43 7.34 -18.78 -3.28
C PHE A 43 8.13 -19.87 -4.00
N GLY A 44 7.52 -21.05 -4.14
CA GLY A 44 8.15 -22.16 -4.85
C GLY A 44 8.38 -21.88 -6.33
N LEU A 45 7.46 -21.16 -6.98
CA LEU A 45 7.64 -20.69 -8.36
C LEU A 45 8.80 -19.70 -8.45
N ALA A 46 8.87 -18.71 -7.56
CA ALA A 46 9.96 -17.77 -7.52
C ALA A 46 11.31 -18.47 -7.30
N ASP A 47 11.40 -19.42 -6.36
CA ASP A 47 12.62 -20.19 -6.10
C ASP A 47 13.04 -21.03 -7.31
N ALA A 48 12.08 -21.67 -7.98
CA ALA A 48 12.32 -22.43 -9.21
C ALA A 48 12.85 -21.53 -10.34
N LEU A 49 12.27 -20.35 -10.51
CA LEU A 49 12.68 -19.37 -11.53
C LEU A 49 14.06 -18.78 -11.23
N VAL A 50 14.34 -18.43 -9.97
CA VAL A 50 15.66 -17.95 -9.53
C VAL A 50 16.74 -19.01 -9.79
N ALA A 51 16.47 -20.28 -9.48
CA ALA A 51 17.40 -21.38 -9.73
C ALA A 51 17.68 -21.60 -11.24
N ARG A 52 16.76 -21.16 -12.11
CA ARG A 52 16.94 -21.16 -13.58
C ARG A 52 17.61 -19.89 -14.11
N GLY A 53 17.99 -18.95 -13.24
CA GLY A 53 18.53 -17.65 -13.63
C GLY A 53 17.47 -16.64 -14.10
N GLN A 54 16.19 -16.96 -14.00
CA GLN A 54 15.08 -16.11 -14.44
C GLN A 54 14.61 -15.18 -13.31
N ARG A 55 15.55 -14.42 -12.72
CA ARG A 55 15.28 -13.58 -11.54
C ARG A 55 14.24 -12.50 -11.80
N ALA A 56 14.31 -11.82 -12.94
CA ALA A 56 13.35 -10.79 -13.30
C ALA A 56 11.91 -11.34 -13.35
N GLU A 57 11.72 -12.50 -13.98
CA GLU A 57 10.40 -13.16 -14.03
C GLU A 57 9.89 -13.54 -12.64
N ALA A 58 10.78 -14.01 -11.75
CA ALA A 58 10.42 -14.33 -10.37
C ALA A 58 9.94 -13.10 -9.59
N ILE A 59 10.66 -11.99 -9.70
CA ILE A 59 10.35 -10.73 -9.01
C ILE A 59 9.03 -10.16 -9.54
N GLU A 60 8.88 -10.02 -10.85
CA GLU A 60 7.66 -9.48 -11.48
C GLU A 60 6.42 -10.31 -11.11
N GLY A 61 6.54 -11.65 -11.09
CA GLY A 61 5.44 -12.51 -10.68
C GLY A 61 5.03 -12.34 -9.21
N LEU A 62 6.00 -12.10 -8.31
CA LEU A 62 5.73 -11.82 -6.90
C LEU A 62 5.09 -10.45 -6.69
N ILE A 63 5.54 -9.43 -7.43
CA ILE A 63 4.97 -8.08 -7.39
C ILE A 63 3.50 -8.13 -7.83
N GLN A 64 3.21 -8.74 -8.98
CA GLN A 64 1.84 -8.86 -9.48
C GLN A 64 0.91 -9.59 -8.50
N ALA A 65 1.42 -10.64 -7.84
CA ALA A 65 0.67 -11.33 -6.80
C ALA A 65 0.44 -10.44 -5.57
N ALA A 66 1.43 -9.66 -5.15
CA ALA A 66 1.33 -8.75 -4.01
C ALA A 66 0.32 -7.62 -4.28
N GLU A 67 0.38 -7.00 -5.46
CA GLU A 67 -0.57 -5.98 -5.90
C GLU A 67 -2.01 -6.53 -5.91
N ALA A 68 -2.22 -7.73 -6.44
CA ALA A 68 -3.53 -8.37 -6.47
C ALA A 68 -4.07 -8.66 -5.06
N CYS A 69 -3.19 -8.97 -4.10
CA CYS A 69 -3.55 -9.11 -2.69
C CYS A 69 -3.93 -7.76 -2.07
N GLY A 70 -3.15 -6.71 -2.30
CA GLY A 70 -3.44 -5.35 -1.80
C GLY A 70 -4.77 -4.79 -2.33
N GLN A 71 -5.11 -5.05 -3.60
CA GLN A 71 -6.41 -4.70 -4.19
C GLN A 71 -7.60 -5.41 -3.53
N GLN A 72 -7.35 -6.50 -2.80
CA GLN A 72 -8.36 -7.25 -2.05
C GLN A 72 -8.31 -6.93 -0.54
N ASP A 73 -7.62 -5.85 -0.16
CA ASP A 73 -7.35 -5.46 1.23
C ASP A 73 -6.58 -6.51 2.06
N ASP A 74 -5.91 -7.45 1.39
CA ASP A 74 -5.04 -8.45 2.02
C ASP A 74 -3.60 -7.92 2.08
N HIS A 75 -3.41 -6.82 2.81
CA HIS A 75 -2.12 -6.11 2.90
C HIS A 75 -1.04 -6.96 3.59
N ALA A 76 -1.43 -7.86 4.50
CA ALA A 76 -0.52 -8.81 5.13
C ALA A 76 0.05 -9.83 4.11
N ALA A 77 -0.80 -10.28 3.18
CA ALA A 77 -0.37 -11.11 2.06
C ALA A 77 0.59 -10.37 1.14
N ALA A 78 0.23 -9.13 0.77
CA ALA A 78 1.04 -8.29 -0.08
C ALA A 78 2.44 -8.09 0.50
N LEU A 79 2.57 -7.74 1.79
CA LEU A 79 3.86 -7.60 2.46
C LEU A 79 4.71 -8.86 2.43
N THR A 80 4.08 -10.04 2.58
CA THR A 80 4.79 -11.32 2.53
C THR A 80 5.40 -11.56 1.14
N LEU A 81 4.66 -11.23 0.07
CA LEU A 81 5.10 -11.38 -1.31
C LEU A 81 6.15 -10.34 -1.71
N TYR A 82 5.95 -9.07 -1.34
CA TYR A 82 6.97 -8.03 -1.53
C TYR A 82 8.26 -8.35 -0.78
N GLY A 83 8.17 -8.85 0.46
CA GLY A 83 9.33 -9.30 1.23
C GLY A 83 10.11 -10.40 0.50
N LYS A 84 9.41 -11.35 -0.14
CA LYS A 84 10.06 -12.37 -0.98
C LYS A 84 10.73 -11.74 -2.21
N ALA A 85 10.10 -10.78 -2.88
CA ALA A 85 10.67 -10.09 -4.03
C ALA A 85 11.96 -9.33 -3.66
N LEU A 86 11.92 -8.54 -2.57
CA LEU A 86 13.07 -7.81 -2.03
C LEU A 86 14.19 -8.73 -1.53
N SER A 87 13.86 -9.97 -1.10
CA SER A 87 14.89 -10.96 -0.75
C SER A 87 15.69 -11.46 -1.97
N ILE A 88 15.10 -11.41 -3.16
CA ILE A 88 15.75 -11.80 -4.42
C ILE A 88 16.58 -10.63 -4.96
N ASP A 89 16.02 -9.43 -4.92
CA ASP A 89 16.71 -8.20 -5.31
C ASP A 89 16.44 -7.07 -4.31
N PRO A 90 17.33 -6.87 -3.33
CA PRO A 90 17.23 -5.78 -2.36
C PRO A 90 17.37 -4.39 -2.98
N GLY A 91 17.84 -4.28 -4.23
CA GLY A 91 18.04 -3.01 -4.92
C GLY A 91 16.79 -2.45 -5.60
N ARG A 92 15.64 -3.14 -5.53
CA ARG A 92 14.35 -2.69 -6.08
C ARG A 92 13.73 -1.61 -5.20
N LEU A 93 14.32 -0.42 -5.24
CA LEU A 93 13.93 0.72 -4.41
C LEU A 93 12.46 1.12 -4.61
N GLU A 94 11.97 0.99 -5.84
CA GLU A 94 10.58 1.22 -6.23
C GLU A 94 9.57 0.43 -5.37
N LEU A 95 9.91 -0.77 -4.88
CA LEU A 95 8.99 -1.56 -4.03
C LEU A 95 8.86 -1.03 -2.61
N HIS A 96 9.77 -0.18 -2.13
CA HIS A 96 9.69 0.33 -0.77
C HIS A 96 8.46 1.23 -0.56
N LEU A 97 7.97 1.88 -1.61
CA LEU A 97 6.71 2.64 -1.56
C LEU A 97 5.52 1.70 -1.37
N ASP A 98 5.40 0.64 -2.17
CA ASP A 98 4.30 -0.32 -2.08
C ASP A 98 4.28 -1.06 -0.73
N VAL A 99 5.47 -1.38 -0.20
CA VAL A 99 5.61 -1.97 1.14
C VAL A 99 5.17 -0.99 2.22
N ALA A 100 5.55 0.29 2.13
CA ALA A 100 5.12 1.29 3.11
C ALA A 100 3.59 1.49 3.10
N ILE A 101 2.97 1.51 1.92
CA ILE A 101 1.51 1.60 1.78
C ILE A 101 0.83 0.39 2.44
N ALA A 102 1.33 -0.83 2.21
CA ALA A 102 0.80 -2.02 2.83
C ALA A 102 1.07 -2.10 4.35
N GLU A 103 2.15 -1.49 4.84
CA GLU A 103 2.43 -1.34 6.28
C GLU A 103 1.45 -0.37 6.95
N ALA A 104 1.22 0.80 6.35
CA ALA A 104 0.27 1.80 6.86
C ALA A 104 -1.17 1.25 6.86
N ALA A 105 -1.58 0.54 5.81
CA ALA A 105 -2.89 -0.10 5.76
C ALA A 105 -3.11 -1.18 6.85
N LEU A 106 -2.03 -1.64 7.51
CA LEU A 106 -2.08 -2.55 8.67
C LEU A 106 -1.91 -1.81 10.01
N GLY A 107 -1.94 -0.47 10.02
CA GLY A 107 -1.71 0.37 11.20
C GLY A 107 -0.27 0.34 11.70
N ARG A 108 0.70 0.16 10.79
CA ARG A 108 2.14 0.15 11.12
C ARG A 108 2.79 1.44 10.63
N ASP A 109 2.22 2.57 11.01
CA ASP A 109 2.54 3.88 10.44
C ASP A 109 4.00 4.27 10.72
N GLU A 110 4.49 4.01 11.94
CA GLU A 110 5.91 4.21 12.29
C GLU A 110 6.86 3.42 11.36
N ALA A 111 6.49 2.18 10.99
CA ALA A 111 7.31 1.35 10.12
C ALA A 111 7.25 1.84 8.67
N ALA A 112 6.07 2.24 8.21
CA ALA A 112 5.86 2.81 6.88
C ALA A 112 6.65 4.13 6.71
N GLN A 113 6.53 5.04 7.68
CA GLN A 113 7.27 6.31 7.67
C GLN A 113 8.78 6.07 7.68
N ALA A 114 9.29 5.24 8.61
CA ALA A 114 10.72 4.93 8.67
C ALA A 114 11.23 4.33 7.34
N ARG A 115 10.42 3.50 6.66
CA ARG A 115 10.77 2.95 5.35
C ARG A 115 10.86 4.02 4.27
N LEU A 116 9.90 4.95 4.23
CA LEU A 116 9.87 6.03 3.26
C LEU A 116 11.01 7.04 3.48
N GLU A 117 11.32 7.37 4.74
CA GLU A 117 12.45 8.23 5.08
C GLU A 117 13.78 7.61 4.61
N ASN A 118 13.98 6.31 4.88
CA ASN A 118 15.16 5.60 4.38
C ASN A 118 15.23 5.59 2.85
N LEU A 119 14.10 5.41 2.15
CA LEU A 119 14.03 5.48 0.69
C LEU A 119 14.42 6.86 0.17
N ALA A 120 13.88 7.92 0.78
CA ALA A 120 14.20 9.30 0.42
C ALA A 120 15.68 9.62 0.65
N GLU A 121 16.27 9.14 1.75
CA GLU A 121 17.71 9.29 2.02
C GLU A 121 18.55 8.58 0.97
N ILE A 122 18.19 7.36 0.56
CA ILE A 122 18.87 6.62 -0.51
C ILE A 122 18.83 7.42 -1.82
N TYR A 123 17.68 8.00 -2.19
CA TYR A 123 17.56 8.85 -3.37
C TYR A 123 18.42 10.12 -3.27
N MET A 124 18.44 10.78 -2.11
CA MET A 124 19.32 11.93 -1.87
C MET A 124 20.80 11.58 -2.05
N GLN A 125 21.24 10.46 -1.47
CA GLN A 125 22.63 9.99 -1.59
C GLN A 125 23.00 9.63 -3.04
N ALA A 126 22.03 9.16 -3.83
CA ALA A 126 22.19 8.88 -5.25
C ALA A 126 22.12 10.14 -6.15
N GLY A 127 21.86 11.33 -5.58
CA GLY A 127 21.66 12.57 -6.33
C GLY A 127 20.30 12.65 -7.07
N ARG A 128 19.39 11.73 -6.77
CA ARG A 128 18.02 11.62 -7.32
C ARG A 128 17.08 12.51 -6.50
N THR A 129 17.33 13.81 -6.52
CA THR A 129 16.66 14.78 -5.64
C THR A 129 15.18 14.95 -5.93
N ASP A 130 14.76 14.75 -7.19
CA ASP A 130 13.37 14.89 -7.59
C ASP A 130 12.52 13.76 -6.99
N GLU A 131 13.00 12.51 -7.08
CA GLU A 131 12.34 11.35 -6.46
C GLU A 131 12.34 11.43 -4.93
N ALA A 132 13.43 11.90 -4.31
CA ALA A 132 13.45 12.13 -2.87
C ALA A 132 12.38 13.16 -2.45
N ALA A 133 12.25 14.26 -3.19
CA ALA A 133 11.25 15.29 -2.92
C ALA A 133 9.80 14.79 -3.13
N GLU A 134 9.57 13.83 -4.02
CA GLU A 134 8.28 13.13 -4.14
C GLU A 134 7.97 12.31 -2.89
N VAL A 135 8.93 11.52 -2.40
CA VAL A 135 8.75 10.70 -1.20
C VAL A 135 8.50 11.55 0.04
N PHE A 136 9.25 12.65 0.24
CA PHE A 136 9.01 13.55 1.37
C PHE A 136 7.64 14.23 1.31
N ARG A 137 7.18 14.64 0.13
CA ARG A 137 5.83 15.19 -0.03
C ARG A 137 4.76 14.15 0.30
N PHE A 138 4.99 12.88 -0.04
CA PHE A 138 4.08 11.80 0.31
C PHE A 138 4.03 11.57 1.83
N ILE A 139 5.17 11.53 2.52
CA ILE A 139 5.22 11.44 4.00
C ILE A 139 4.45 12.62 4.63
N ALA A 140 4.75 13.85 4.20
CA ALA A 140 4.11 15.04 4.75
C ALA A 140 2.59 15.05 4.55
N SER A 141 2.10 14.46 3.45
CA SER A 141 0.65 14.36 3.21
C SER A 141 -0.08 13.46 4.21
N TRP A 142 0.61 12.47 4.79
CA TRP A 142 0.03 11.60 5.82
C TRP A 142 -0.04 12.31 7.17
N GLU A 143 0.98 13.10 7.50
CA GLU A 143 1.01 13.90 8.72
C GLU A 143 -0.09 14.98 8.73
N GLU A 144 -0.40 15.57 7.56
CA GLU A 144 -1.50 16.53 7.44
C GLU A 144 -2.89 15.87 7.58
N GLU A 145 -3.07 14.64 7.10
CA GLU A 145 -4.32 13.87 7.21
C GLU A 145 -4.56 13.35 8.64
N GLU A 146 -3.51 12.85 9.31
CA GLU A 146 -3.58 12.37 10.71
C GLU A 146 -3.95 13.50 11.68
N VAL A 147 -3.41 14.71 11.46
CA VAL A 147 -3.76 15.91 12.26
C VAL A 147 -5.20 16.36 12.01
N GLU A 148 -5.72 16.20 10.79
CA GLU A 148 -7.11 16.58 10.47
C GLU A 148 -8.11 15.60 11.11
N GLU A 149 -7.84 14.30 11.11
CA GLU A 149 -8.66 13.27 11.76
C GLU A 149 -8.68 13.42 13.30
N GLU A 150 -7.53 13.69 13.93
CA GLU A 150 -7.44 13.91 15.39
C GLU A 150 -8.19 15.18 15.82
N LEU A 151 -8.17 16.24 15.00
CA LEU A 151 -8.94 17.47 15.25
C LEU A 151 -10.45 17.26 15.07
N GLU A 152 -10.88 16.40 14.13
CA GLU A 152 -12.29 16.06 13.93
C GLU A 152 -12.84 15.13 15.02
N GLU A 153 -12.06 14.14 15.49
CA GLU A 153 -12.42 13.28 16.62
C GLU A 153 -12.65 14.09 17.91
N LEU A 154 -11.74 15.04 18.19
CA LEU A 154 -11.88 16.00 19.30
C LEU A 154 -13.04 17.00 19.11
N ALA A 155 -13.54 17.16 17.88
CA ALA A 155 -14.67 18.02 17.57
C ALA A 155 -16.03 17.31 17.64
N THR A 156 -16.08 16.00 17.89
CA THR A 156 -17.37 15.29 18.07
C THR A 156 -18.02 15.66 19.41
N PRO A 157 -19.24 16.25 19.43
CA PRO A 157 -19.86 16.67 20.68
C PRO A 157 -20.48 15.47 21.39
N ALA A 158 -19.76 14.91 22.36
CA ALA A 158 -20.37 14.07 23.39
C ALA A 158 -21.33 14.95 24.23
N THR A 159 -22.62 14.87 23.90
CA THR A 159 -23.77 15.11 24.80
C THR A 159 -23.54 16.09 25.95
N THR A 160 -23.57 17.40 25.67
CA THR A 160 -24.13 18.35 26.64
C THR A 160 -25.46 18.85 26.10
N THR A 161 -26.51 18.15 26.51
CA THR A 161 -27.84 18.74 26.58
C THR A 161 -27.76 19.90 27.57
N ALA A 162 -27.70 21.12 27.06
CA ALA A 162 -28.09 22.31 27.79
C ALA A 162 -28.65 23.33 26.80
N ARG A 163 -29.99 23.38 26.75
CA ARG A 163 -30.76 24.45 26.11
C ARG A 163 -30.23 25.82 26.55
N HIS A 164 -30.02 26.74 25.60
CA HIS A 164 -30.59 28.08 25.68
C HIS A 164 -30.61 28.74 24.29
N THR A 165 -31.83 28.81 23.75
CA THR A 165 -32.43 29.91 22.97
C THR A 165 -31.49 30.82 22.16
N ALA A 166 -31.66 30.76 20.85
CA ALA A 166 -31.13 31.72 19.88
C ALA A 166 -31.51 33.17 20.24
N VAL A 167 -30.52 34.06 20.21
CA VAL A 167 -30.73 35.51 20.08
C VAL A 167 -30.23 35.90 18.68
N PRO A 168 -31.09 36.38 17.77
CA PRO A 168 -30.64 36.80 16.45
C PRO A 168 -29.87 38.12 16.52
N MET A 169 -28.67 38.15 15.93
CA MET A 169 -27.87 39.37 15.73
C MET A 169 -28.60 40.31 14.76
N GLN A 170 -28.92 41.53 15.21
CA GLN A 170 -29.32 42.65 14.35
C GLN A 170 -28.09 43.42 13.89
N ILE A 171 -27.92 43.57 12.58
CA ILE A 171 -26.91 44.43 11.96
C ILE A 171 -27.59 45.76 11.61
N PRO A 172 -27.13 46.93 12.09
CA PRO A 172 -27.67 48.20 11.64
C PRO A 172 -27.04 48.57 10.29
N THR A 173 -27.87 48.73 9.26
CA THR A 173 -27.45 49.32 7.98
C THR A 173 -27.69 50.84 8.05
N SER A 174 -26.62 51.60 7.84
CA SER A 174 -26.65 53.06 7.79
C SER A 174 -27.39 53.55 6.56
N GLU A 175 -28.20 54.57 6.78
CA GLU A 175 -29.05 55.29 5.85
C GLU A 175 -28.29 56.00 4.70
N THR A 176 -28.95 55.94 3.53
CA THR A 176 -29.25 57.04 2.59
C THR A 176 -28.13 57.69 1.78
N VAL A 177 -28.21 57.55 0.44
CA VAL A 177 -28.31 58.70 -0.48
C VAL A 177 -29.24 58.35 -1.65
N VAL A 178 -30.25 59.21 -1.83
CA VAL A 178 -31.25 59.21 -2.91
C VAL A 178 -30.67 59.92 -4.13
N ILE A 179 -30.84 59.37 -5.33
CA ILE A 179 -30.68 60.11 -6.60
C ILE A 179 -31.85 59.74 -7.51
N PRO A 180 -32.73 60.69 -7.89
CA PRO A 180 -33.79 60.43 -8.86
C PRO A 180 -33.33 60.82 -10.27
N THR A 181 -33.65 60.04 -11.30
CA THR A 181 -33.81 60.58 -12.67
C THR A 181 -34.79 59.73 -13.46
N ILE A 182 -35.79 60.43 -14.00
CA ILE A 182 -36.90 60.00 -14.85
C ILE A 182 -36.48 60.06 -16.33
N LEU A 183 -36.95 59.08 -17.12
CA LEU A 183 -37.51 59.11 -18.50
C LEU A 183 -37.32 57.68 -19.05
N ILE A 184 -38.30 57.00 -19.64
CA ILE A 184 -39.09 57.32 -20.84
C ILE A 184 -40.51 56.77 -20.66
#